data_AF-A0A496A7M2-F1
#
_entry.id   AF-A0A496A7M2-F1
#
_cell.length_a   1.000
_cell.length_b   1.000
_cell.length_c   1.000
_cell.angle_alpha   90.00
_cell.angle_beta   90.00
_cell.angle_gamma   90.00
#
_symmetry.space_group_name_H-M   'P 1'
#
loop_
_entity.id
_entity.type
_entity.pdbx_description
1 polymer ?
#
loop_
_entity_poly.entity_id
_entity_poly.type
_entity_poly.pdbx_seq_one_letter_code
_entity_poly.pdbx_strand_id
1 'polypeptide(L)' 'MKKSEILEGMIILLSAVLLLLIWAASSQAIQFPPPMVRVLSFLQYPLVIVLSVIFIRRLRRVIRAFRENKNRPGPF' A
#
# COMPACT_ATOMS: atom_id res chain seq x y z
N MET A 1 5.46 -12.79 -15.41
CA MET A 1 4.63 -11.92 -14.55
C MET A 1 3.93 -10.89 -15.41
N LYS A 2 2.66 -10.58 -15.17
CA LYS A 2 1.95 -9.58 -15.98
C LYS A 2 2.56 -8.20 -15.69
N LYS A 3 2.78 -7.36 -16.70
CA LYS A 3 3.38 -6.01 -16.54
C LYS A 3 2.69 -5.18 -15.43
N SER A 4 1.40 -5.40 -15.22
CA SER A 4 0.59 -4.80 -14.15
C SER A 4 1.07 -5.16 -12.73
N GLU A 5 1.56 -6.38 -12.50
CA GLU A 5 2.01 -6.83 -11.18
C GLU A 5 3.36 -6.20 -10.80
N ILE A 6 4.23 -6.00 -11.79
CA ILE A 6 5.52 -5.33 -11.61
C ILE A 6 5.29 -3.85 -11.28
N LEU A 7 4.38 -3.18 -12.01
CA LEU A 7 3.99 -1.80 -11.73
C LEU A 7 3.36 -1.65 -10.34
N GLU A 8 2.44 -2.54 -9.95
CA GLU A 8 1.89 -2.53 -8.58
C GLU A 8 2.98 -2.71 -7.52
N GLY A 9 3.94 -3.61 -7.76
CA GLY A 9 5.08 -3.81 -6.86
C GLY A 9 5.96 -2.58 -6.72
N MET A 10 6.25 -1.90 -7.83
CA MET A 10 7.04 -0.66 -7.83
C MET A 10 6.33 0.48 -7.10
N ILE A 11 5.00 0.60 -7.29
CA ILE A 11 4.18 1.60 -6.57
C ILE A 11 4.20 1.31 -5.06
N ILE A 12 4.08 0.04 -4.65
CA ILE A 12 4.15 -0.34 -3.23
C ILE A 12 5.52 0.02 -2.64
N LEU A 13 6.61 -0.26 -3.37
CA LEU A 13 7.97 0.06 -2.93
C LEU A 13 8.14 1.57 -2.72
N LEU A 14 7.76 2.39 -3.71
CA LEU A 14 7.83 3.84 -3.63
C LEU A 14 6.97 4.38 -2.47
N SER A 15 5.75 3.86 -2.32
CA SER A 15 4.86 4.24 -1.22
C SER A 15 5.44 3.87 0.15
N ALA A 16 6.14 2.74 0.27
CA ALA A 16 6.78 2.34 1.53
C ALA A 16 7.92 3.29 1.92
N VAL A 17 8.76 3.69 0.96
CA VAL A 17 9.83 4.68 1.20
C VAL A 17 9.25 6.03 1.62
N LEU A 18 8.20 6.50 0.92
CA LEU A 18 7.50 7.74 1.26
C LEU A 18 6.85 7.68 2.65
N LEU A 19 6.24 6.55 3.02
CA LEU A 19 5.66 6.36 4.36
C LEU A 19 6.72 6.38 5.45
N LEU A 20 7.91 5.82 5.21
CA LEU A 20 9.02 5.91 6.16
C LEU A 20 9.48 7.35 6.38
N LEU A 21 9.54 8.16 5.32
CA LEU A 21 9.87 9.58 5.42
C LEU A 21 8.79 10.37 6.17
N ILE A 22 7.51 10.12 5.87
CA ILE A 22 6.38 10.73 6.59
C ILE A 22 6.42 10.33 8.07
N TRP A 23 6.69 9.05 8.36
CA TRP A 23 6.81 8.56 9.72
C TRP A 23 7.96 9.22 10.47
N ALA A 24 9.15 9.30 9.87
CA ALA A 24 10.33 9.97 10.46
C ALA A 24 10.10 11.47 10.71
N ALA A 25 9.33 12.13 9.84
CA ALA A 25 8.91 13.51 10.06
C ALA A 25 7.90 13.63 11.22
N SER A 26 6.95 12.70 11.31
CA SER A 26 5.92 12.70 12.35
C SER A 26 6.44 12.33 13.74
N SER A 27 7.45 11.47 13.82
CA SER A 27 8.06 11.02 15.08
C SER A 27 9.05 12.03 15.67
N GLN A 28 9.25 13.18 15.00
CA GLN A 28 10.30 14.16 15.32
C GLN A 28 11.72 13.55 15.34
N ALA A 29 11.90 12.33 14.81
CA ALA A 29 13.21 11.70 14.70
C ALA A 29 14.15 12.51 13.79
N ILE A 30 13.58 13.23 12.82
CA ILE A 30 14.29 14.15 11.93
C ILE A 30 13.53 15.48 11.92
N GLN A 31 14.22 16.57 12.26
CA GLN A 31 13.64 17.91 12.16
C GLN A 31 13.64 18.36 10.70
N PHE A 32 12.49 18.23 10.04
CA PHE A 32 12.30 18.77 8.70
C PHE A 32 11.85 20.24 8.76
N PRO A 33 12.18 21.05 7.74
CA PRO A 33 11.67 22.40 7.61
C PRO A 33 10.12 22.40 7.59
N PRO A 34 9.44 23.38 8.23
CA PRO A 34 7.98 23.48 8.24
C PRO A 34 7.28 23.35 6.87
N PRO A 35 7.77 23.95 5.76
CA PRO A 35 7.13 23.77 4.45
C PRO A 35 7.22 22.32 3.94
N MET A 36 8.31 21.62 4.25
CA MET A 36 8.52 20.24 3.83
C MET A 36 7.57 19.28 4.54
N VAL A 37 7.31 19.52 5.84
CA VAL A 37 6.30 18.79 6.61
C VAL A 37 4.90 18.97 6.01
N ARG A 38 4.52 20.20 5.63
CA ARG A 38 3.21 20.44 4.98
C ARG A 38 3.05 19.65 3.67
N VAL A 39 4.10 19.60 2.85
CA VAL A 39 4.09 18.83 1.60
C VAL A 39 3.99 17.33 1.86
N LEU A 40 4.76 16.80 2.82
CA LEU A 40 4.70 15.39 3.22
C LEU A 40 3.30 15.00 3.76
N SER A 41 2.71 15.82 4.63
CA SER A 41 1.36 15.60 5.13
C SER A 41 0.30 15.69 4.03
N PHE A 42 0.47 16.59 3.06
CA PHE A 42 -0.43 16.65 1.90
C PHE A 42 -0.31 15.41 1.01
N LEU A 43 0.91 14.94 0.74
CA LEU A 43 1.19 13.72 -0.03
C LEU A 43 0.69 12.45 0.65
N GLN A 44 0.53 12.45 1.97
CA GLN A 44 0.02 11.31 2.72
C GLN A 44 -1.39 10.91 2.25
N TYR A 45 -2.27 11.88 1.97
CA TYR A 45 -3.65 11.60 1.54
C TYR A 45 -3.75 10.78 0.24
N PRO A 46 -3.19 11.22 -0.90
CA PRO A 46 -3.24 10.44 -2.13
C PRO A 46 -2.51 9.09 -1.99
N LEU A 47 -1.44 9.04 -1.21
CA LEU A 47 -0.68 7.82 -0.97
C LEU A 47 -1.51 6.77 -0.23
N VAL A 48 -2.25 7.16 0.81
CA VAL A 48 -3.17 6.28 1.52
C VAL A 48 -4.26 5.76 0.58
N ILE A 49 -4.86 6.64 -0.24
CA ILE A 49 -5.90 6.24 -1.21
C ILE A 49 -5.36 5.18 -2.18
N VAL A 50 -4.19 5.40 -2.77
CA VAL A 50 -3.57 4.45 -3.71
C VAL A 50 -3.30 3.11 -3.04
N LEU A 51 -2.75 3.13 -1.82
CA LEU A 51 -2.49 1.90 -1.06
C LEU A 51 -3.80 1.16 -0.69
N SER A 52 -4.84 1.88 -0.29
CA SER A 52 -6.16 1.29 -0.01
C SER A 52 -6.73 0.60 -1.25
N VAL A 53 -6.63 1.22 -2.43
CA VAL A 53 -7.10 0.61 -3.69
C VAL A 53 -6.31 -0.67 -4.03
N ILE A 54 -4.99 -0.63 -3.91
CA ILE A 54 -4.13 -1.81 -4.13
C ILE A 54 -4.49 -2.92 -3.13
N PHE A 55 -4.67 -2.57 -1.86
CA PHE A 55 -5.05 -3.50 -0.80
C PHE A 55 -6.40 -4.16 -1.09
N ILE A 56 -7.44 -3.39 -1.44
CA ILE A 56 -8.77 -3.94 -1.78
C ILE A 56 -8.67 -4.90 -2.98
N ARG A 57 -7.88 -4.56 -4.01
CA ARG A 57 -7.67 -5.45 -5.17
C ARG A 57 -7.01 -6.77 -4.75
N ARG A 58 -5.99 -6.71 -3.89
CA ARG A 58 -5.32 -7.91 -3.35
C ARG A 58 -6.26 -8.71 -2.46
N LEU A 59 -6.98 -8.06 -1.56
CA LEU A 59 -7.94 -8.69 -0.67
C LEU A 59 -9.04 -9.41 -1.45
N ARG A 60 -9.56 -8.79 -2.53
CA ARG A 60 -10.53 -9.44 -3.42
C ARG A 60 -9.99 -10.73 -4.05
N ARG A 61 -8.72 -10.74 -4.48
CA ARG A 61 -8.07 -11.95 -5.00
C ARG A 61 -7.97 -13.02 -3.92
N VAL A 62 -7.58 -12.65 -2.71
CA VAL A 62 -7.49 -13.55 -1.56
C VAL A 62 -8.87 -14.13 -1.22
N ILE A 63 -9.90 -13.30 -1.08
CA ILE A 63 -11.27 -13.75 -0.79
C ILE A 63 -11.77 -14.72 -1.87
N ARG A 64 -11.51 -14.44 -3.15
CA ARG A 64 -11.87 -15.37 -4.24
C ARG A 64 -11.14 -16.70 -4.12
N ALA A 65 -9.83 -16.68 -3.88
CA ALA A 65 -9.04 -17.90 -3.68
C ALA A 65 -9.54 -18.71 -2.46
N PHE A 66 -9.86 -18.05 -1.34
CA PHE A 66 -10.46 -18.70 -0.17
C PHE A 66 -11.83 -19.28 -0.46
N ARG A 67 -12.67 -18.57 -1.22
CA ARG A 67 -14.00 -19.05 -1.61
C ARG A 67 -13.92 -20.24 -2.55
N GLU A 68 -13.01 -20.21 -3.52
CA GLU A 68 -12.73 -21.35 -4.41
C GLU A 68 -12.21 -22.56 -3.64
N ASN A 69 -11.36 -22.35 -2.64
CA ASN A 69 -10.89 -23.44 -1.78
C ASN A 69 -12.02 -24.02 -0.90
N LYS A 70 -12.92 -23.17 -0.40
CA LYS A 70 -14.12 -23.61 0.35
C LYS A 70 -15.14 -24.35 -0.53
N ASN A 71 -15.23 -23.97 -1.81
CA ASN A 71 -16.16 -24.53 -2.77
C ASN A 71 -15.60 -25.74 -3.54
N ARG A 72 -14.35 -26.15 -3.29
CA ARG A 72 -13.87 -27.46 -3.75
C ARG A 72 -14.50 -28.51 -2.82
N PRO A 73 -15.37 -29.40 -3.32
CA PRO A 73 -15.68 -30.62 -2.59
C PRO A 73 -14.38 -31.41 -2.51
N GLY A 74 -13.69 -31.32 -1.36
CA GLY A 74 -12.56 -32.19 -1.06
C GLY A 74 -13.07 -33.63 -0.94
N PRO A 75 -12.26 -34.64 -1.32
CA PRO A 75 -12.58 -36.03 -1.08
C PRO A 75 -12.31 -36.32 0.39
N PHE A 76 -13.34 -36.18 1.22
CA PHE A 76 -13.42 -36.91 2.48
C PHE A 76 -14.68 -37.76 2.42
#